data_AF-A0A1Y2C4L5-F1
#
_entry.id   AF-A0A1Y2C4L5-F1
#
_cell.length_a   1.000
_cell.length_b   1.000
_cell.length_c   1.000
_cell.angle_alpha   90.00
_cell.angle_beta   90.00
_cell.angle_gamma   90.00
#
_symmetry.space_group_name_H-M   'P 1'
#
loop_
_entity.id
_entity.type
_entity.pdbx_description
1 polymer ?
#
loop_
_entity_poly.entity_id
_entity_poly.type
_entity_poly.pdbx_seq_one_letter_code
_entity_poly.pdbx_strand_id
1 'polypeptide(L)'
;MEQVVVHASITGKALFVTFWVGIIIPALFGLLFEIYVVVPFVGEKMQTRVFFILQDWALGAIYTKVVHSIIMNAPDTELRRTLVQARDQVRLGGLRRFELRPVALKVIFPIVLISVGLVFMPPFVVLLMDLVEGDGMVIEGGEEWSDLLARLLVPVLMGLFVLYETVRGVRRAIKHWMDQVRDEHYLVGRRLRNLGDPVPIPVVAGPATTAQNLALEPEAVPLLAEEDDDWLDQVD
;
A
#
# COMPACT_ATOMS: atom_id res chain seq x y z
N MET A 1 -10.25 31.08 -27.07
CA MET A 1 -8.85 30.79 -26.66
C MET A 1 -8.79 29.91 -25.41
N GLU A 2 -9.62 30.14 -24.39
CA GLU A 2 -9.60 29.35 -23.14
C GLU A 2 -9.80 27.83 -23.34
N GLN A 3 -10.72 27.39 -24.21
CA GLN A 3 -10.92 25.96 -24.45
C GLN A 3 -9.71 25.26 -25.07
N VAL A 4 -8.98 25.96 -25.95
CA VAL A 4 -7.75 25.44 -26.59
C VAL A 4 -6.65 25.26 -25.54
N VAL A 5 -6.50 26.23 -24.63
CA VAL A 5 -5.53 26.15 -23.52
C VAL A 5 -5.87 25.00 -22.57
N VAL A 6 -7.15 24.82 -22.26
CA VAL A 6 -7.62 23.71 -21.40
C VAL A 6 -7.32 22.36 -22.05
N HIS A 7 -7.66 22.17 -23.33
CA HIS A 7 -7.38 20.92 -24.04
C HIS A 7 -5.88 20.66 -24.16
N ALA A 8 -5.08 21.67 -24.53
CA ALA A 8 -3.63 21.55 -24.60
C ALA A 8 -3.02 21.14 -23.25
N SER A 9 -3.52 21.71 -22.14
CA SER A 9 -3.07 21.32 -20.80
C SER A 9 -3.39 19.85 -20.50
N ILE A 10 -4.62 19.40 -20.78
CA ILE A 10 -5.08 18.03 -20.55
C ILE A 10 -4.26 17.04 -21.36
N THR A 11 -4.03 17.34 -22.65
CA THR A 11 -3.21 16.51 -23.53
C THR A 11 -1.78 16.41 -22.99
N GLY A 12 -1.18 17.52 -22.55
CA GLY A 12 0.12 17.50 -21.91
C GLY A 12 0.15 16.63 -20.64
N LYS A 13 -0.90 16.69 -19.81
CA LYS A 13 -1.00 15.84 -18.62
C LYS A 13 -1.09 14.36 -18.97
N ALA A 14 -1.94 14.02 -19.94
CA ALA A 14 -2.11 12.65 -20.41
C ALA A 14 -0.80 12.09 -20.95
N LEU A 15 -0.13 12.83 -21.83
CA LEU A 15 1.15 12.42 -22.41
C LEU A 15 2.22 12.17 -21.35
N PHE A 16 2.32 13.06 -20.34
CA PHE A 16 3.25 12.87 -19.24
C PHE A 16 2.97 11.57 -18.48
N VAL A 17 1.72 11.32 -18.08
CA VAL A 17 1.35 10.10 -17.34
C VAL A 17 1.59 8.87 -18.20
N THR A 18 1.17 8.86 -19.46
CA THR A 18 1.37 7.73 -20.37
C THR A 18 2.85 7.44 -20.60
N PHE A 19 3.68 8.47 -20.79
CA PHE A 19 5.11 8.28 -20.96
C PHE A 19 5.76 7.69 -19.72
N TRP A 20 5.56 8.28 -18.54
CA TRP A 20 6.21 7.82 -17.33
C TRP A 20 5.67 6.49 -16.82
N VAL A 21 4.35 6.32 -16.77
CA VAL A 21 3.69 5.13 -16.22
C VAL A 21 3.60 4.00 -17.24
N GLY A 22 3.44 4.31 -18.53
CA GLY A 22 3.28 3.31 -19.58
C GLY A 22 4.59 2.86 -20.22
N ILE A 23 5.62 3.72 -20.25
CA ILE A 23 6.89 3.42 -20.93
C ILE A 23 8.02 3.28 -19.90
N ILE A 24 8.30 4.33 -19.15
CA ILE A 24 9.50 4.40 -18.29
C ILE A 24 9.43 3.42 -17.12
N ILE A 25 8.36 3.45 -16.31
CA ILE A 25 8.24 2.58 -15.14
C ILE A 25 8.27 1.09 -15.53
N PRO A 26 7.49 0.62 -16.52
CA PRO A 26 7.58 -0.75 -17.01
C PRO A 26 8.97 -1.13 -17.50
N ALA A 27 9.62 -0.28 -18.30
CA ALA A 27 10.98 -0.53 -18.78
C ALA A 27 11.98 -0.68 -17.62
N LEU A 28 11.90 0.19 -16.60
CA LEU A 28 12.74 0.12 -15.42
C LEU A 28 12.52 -1.17 -14.62
N PHE A 29 11.26 -1.55 -14.39
CA PHE A 29 10.94 -2.81 -13.68
C PHE A 29 11.41 -4.04 -14.46
N GLY A 30 11.26 -4.05 -15.78
CA GLY A 30 11.78 -5.11 -16.65
C GLY A 30 13.29 -5.24 -16.54
N LEU A 31 14.00 -4.12 -16.66
CA LEU A 31 15.46 -4.06 -16.52
C LEU A 31 15.93 -4.52 -15.14
N LEU A 32 15.26 -4.09 -14.06
CA LEU A 32 15.58 -4.52 -12.70
C LEU A 32 15.40 -6.03 -12.53
N PHE A 33 14.30 -6.57 -13.04
CA PHE A 33 14.08 -8.01 -12.97
C PHE A 33 15.15 -8.77 -13.74
N GLU A 34 15.53 -8.29 -14.92
CA GLU A 34 16.57 -8.91 -15.70
C GLU A 34 17.91 -8.93 -14.94
N ILE A 35 18.33 -7.79 -14.40
CA ILE A 35 19.60 -7.63 -13.68
C ILE A 35 19.62 -8.45 -12.37
N TYR A 36 18.55 -8.41 -11.58
CA TYR A 36 18.57 -8.98 -10.23
C TYR A 36 18.04 -10.39 -10.13
N VAL A 37 17.27 -10.85 -11.11
CA VAL A 37 16.72 -12.20 -11.15
C VAL A 37 17.36 -12.96 -12.30
N VAL A 38 17.21 -12.50 -13.54
CA VAL A 38 17.61 -13.32 -14.69
C VAL A 38 19.13 -13.46 -14.82
N VAL A 39 19.92 -12.41 -14.56
CA VAL A 39 21.39 -12.49 -14.62
C VAL A 39 21.96 -13.50 -13.61
N PRO A 40 21.61 -13.50 -12.31
CA PRO A 40 22.15 -14.49 -11.38
C PRO A 40 21.67 -15.93 -11.63
N PHE A 41 20.47 -16.13 -12.18
CA PHE A 41 19.93 -17.48 -12.44
C PHE A 41 20.45 -18.10 -13.75
N VAL A 42 20.85 -17.28 -14.72
CA VAL A 42 21.42 -17.78 -15.98
C VAL A 42 22.92 -17.93 -15.78
N GLY A 43 23.34 -19.13 -15.38
CA GLY A 43 24.76 -19.49 -15.22
C GLY A 43 25.60 -19.27 -16.49
N GLU A 44 26.92 -19.43 -16.36
CA GLU A 44 28.06 -19.06 -17.24
C GLU A 44 28.03 -19.44 -18.75
N LYS A 45 26.87 -19.50 -19.38
CA LYS A 45 26.80 -19.70 -20.83
C LYS A 45 26.98 -18.34 -21.49
N MET A 46 28.23 -18.10 -21.91
CA MET A 46 28.65 -17.09 -22.88
C MET A 46 27.88 -17.22 -24.19
N GLN A 47 26.60 -16.88 -24.18
CA GLN A 47 25.85 -16.60 -25.38
C GLN A 47 25.38 -15.16 -25.20
N THR A 48 25.85 -14.26 -26.06
CA THR A 48 25.46 -12.86 -26.10
C THR A 48 23.96 -12.76 -25.87
N ARG A 49 23.55 -12.35 -24.67
CA ARG A 49 22.13 -12.24 -24.34
C ARG A 49 21.59 -11.14 -25.22
N VAL A 50 20.73 -11.51 -26.17
CA VAL A 50 20.05 -10.54 -27.00
C VAL A 50 18.99 -9.88 -26.11
N PHE A 51 19.25 -8.64 -25.72
CA PHE A 51 18.28 -7.82 -25.02
C PHE A 51 17.12 -7.50 -25.96
N PHE A 52 15.96 -8.08 -25.70
CA PHE A 52 14.75 -7.78 -26.44
C PHE A 52 13.99 -6.69 -25.71
N ILE A 53 14.35 -5.43 -25.98
CA ILE A 53 13.81 -4.24 -25.29
C ILE A 53 12.27 -4.26 -25.17
N LEU A 54 11.56 -4.68 -26.23
CA LEU A 54 10.10 -4.78 -26.21
C LEU A 54 9.59 -5.91 -25.33
N GLN A 55 10.29 -7.05 -25.27
CA GLN A 55 9.96 -8.15 -24.38
C GLN A 55 10.19 -7.76 -22.92
N ASP A 56 11.33 -7.14 -22.61
CA ASP A 56 11.67 -6.72 -21.26
C ASP A 56 10.72 -5.62 -20.78
N TRP A 57 10.31 -4.72 -21.67
CA TRP A 57 9.24 -3.75 -21.41
C TRP A 57 7.90 -4.43 -21.10
N ALA A 58 7.48 -5.44 -21.88
CA ALA A 58 6.23 -6.15 -21.66
C ALA A 58 6.25 -6.94 -20.33
N LEU A 59 7.36 -7.59 -20.04
CA LEU A 59 7.61 -8.30 -18.79
C LEU A 59 7.54 -7.33 -17.59
N GLY A 60 8.20 -6.18 -17.71
CA GLY A 60 8.15 -5.11 -16.73
C GLY A 60 6.77 -4.49 -16.54
N ALA A 61 5.94 -4.43 -17.58
CA ALA A 61 4.55 -4.01 -17.48
C ALA A 61 3.72 -5.00 -16.64
N ILE A 62 3.95 -6.31 -16.81
CA ILE A 62 3.33 -7.35 -15.99
C ILE A 62 3.76 -7.21 -14.53
N TYR A 63 5.05 -7.00 -14.26
CA TYR A 63 5.54 -6.81 -12.89
C TYR A 63 5.00 -5.55 -12.24
N THR A 64 4.95 -4.45 -12.98
CA THR A 64 4.34 -3.19 -12.51
C THR A 64 2.88 -3.43 -12.13
N LYS A 65 2.14 -4.24 -12.89
CA LYS A 65 0.75 -4.62 -12.57
C LYS A 65 0.65 -5.45 -11.28
N VAL A 66 1.55 -6.41 -11.09
CA VAL A 66 1.61 -7.21 -9.84
C VAL A 66 1.89 -6.31 -8.65
N VAL A 67 2.91 -5.45 -8.74
CA VAL A 67 3.27 -4.49 -7.69
C VAL A 67 2.11 -3.53 -7.40
N HIS A 68 1.44 -3.02 -8.43
CA HIS A 68 0.25 -2.19 -8.27
C HIS A 68 -0.86 -2.92 -7.50
N SER A 69 -1.12 -4.18 -7.82
CA SER A 69 -2.10 -5.01 -7.10
C SER A 69 -1.71 -5.19 -5.63
N ILE A 70 -0.43 -5.47 -5.35
CA ILE A 70 0.07 -5.60 -3.97
C ILE A 70 -0.10 -4.28 -3.21
N ILE A 71 0.28 -3.14 -3.80
CA ILE A 71 0.13 -1.82 -3.16
C ILE A 71 -1.34 -1.51 -2.86
N MET A 72 -2.26 -1.88 -3.75
CA MET A 72 -3.68 -1.63 -3.57
C MET A 72 -4.26 -2.46 -2.40
N ASN A 73 -3.74 -3.67 -2.21
CA ASN A 73 -4.10 -4.59 -1.12
C ASN A 73 -3.29 -4.35 0.17
N ALA A 74 -2.27 -3.49 0.13
CA ALA A 74 -1.46 -3.17 1.29
C ALA A 74 -2.28 -2.35 2.33
N PRO A 75 -1.90 -2.42 3.63
CA PRO A 75 -2.47 -1.56 4.66
C PRO A 75 -2.29 -0.06 4.32
N ASP A 76 -3.05 0.79 4.98
CA ASP A 76 -3.25 2.19 4.57
C ASP A 76 -1.95 3.02 4.68
N THR A 77 -1.21 3.09 3.57
CA THR A 77 0.05 3.83 3.43
C THR A 77 -0.14 5.10 2.61
N GLU A 78 0.74 6.10 2.80
CA GLU A 78 0.66 7.35 2.03
C GLU A 78 0.73 7.16 0.51
N LEU A 79 1.54 6.20 0.05
CA LEU A 79 1.62 5.80 -1.36
C LEU A 79 0.28 5.23 -1.87
N ARG A 80 -0.36 4.35 -1.08
CA ARG A 80 -1.68 3.81 -1.44
C ARG A 80 -2.73 4.92 -1.50
N ARG A 81 -2.78 5.80 -0.50
CA ARG A 81 -3.73 6.93 -0.46
C ARG A 81 -3.59 7.84 -1.68
N THR A 82 -2.36 8.21 -2.03
CA THR A 82 -2.09 9.08 -3.19
C THR A 82 -2.44 8.40 -4.52
N LEU A 83 -2.15 7.10 -4.67
CA LEU A 83 -2.54 6.32 -5.85
C LEU A 83 -4.06 6.15 -5.98
N VAL A 84 -4.75 5.87 -4.90
CA VAL A 84 -6.22 5.76 -4.86
C VAL A 84 -6.86 7.09 -5.20
N GLN A 85 -6.39 8.18 -4.59
CA GLN A 85 -6.87 9.52 -4.88
C GLN A 85 -6.64 9.90 -6.35
N ALA A 86 -5.45 9.60 -6.90
CA ALA A 86 -5.14 9.82 -8.31
C ALA A 86 -6.09 9.04 -9.24
N ARG A 87 -6.32 7.75 -8.94
CA ARG A 87 -7.24 6.89 -9.71
C ARG A 87 -8.68 7.41 -9.64
N ASP A 88 -9.14 7.78 -8.46
CA ASP A 88 -10.51 8.24 -8.24
C ASP A 88 -10.73 9.62 -8.87
N GLN A 89 -9.73 10.50 -8.86
CA GLN A 89 -9.76 11.78 -9.61
C GLN A 89 -9.91 11.55 -11.12
N VAL A 90 -9.17 10.59 -11.69
CA VAL A 90 -9.30 10.24 -13.11
C VAL A 90 -10.68 9.65 -13.41
N ARG A 91 -11.21 8.79 -12.53
CA ARG A 91 -12.49 8.10 -12.72
C ARG A 91 -13.71 9.01 -12.56
N LEU A 92 -13.70 9.90 -11.56
CA LEU A 92 -14.86 10.72 -11.18
C LEU A 92 -14.81 12.14 -11.74
N GLY A 93 -13.61 12.75 -11.80
CA GLY A 93 -13.43 14.17 -12.14
C GLY A 93 -12.82 14.44 -13.51
N GLY A 94 -12.37 13.39 -14.20
CA GLY A 94 -11.64 13.46 -15.47
C GLY A 94 -10.25 14.09 -15.34
N LEU A 95 -9.44 14.01 -16.40
CA LEU A 95 -8.06 14.57 -16.42
C LEU A 95 -8.00 16.09 -16.22
N ARG A 96 -9.13 16.80 -16.29
CA ARG A 96 -9.20 18.26 -16.11
C ARG A 96 -8.86 18.68 -14.67
N ARG A 97 -9.36 17.94 -13.67
CA ARG A 97 -9.11 18.20 -12.24
C ARG A 97 -7.93 17.39 -11.67
N PHE A 98 -7.25 16.62 -12.51
CA PHE A 98 -6.11 15.82 -12.10
C PHE A 98 -4.91 16.69 -11.75
N GLU A 99 -4.44 16.54 -10.51
CA GLU A 99 -3.23 17.20 -10.02
C GLU A 99 -2.01 16.31 -10.28
N LEU A 100 -1.27 16.63 -11.34
CA LEU A 100 -0.04 15.92 -11.70
C LEU A 100 1.06 16.03 -10.65
N ARG A 101 1.22 17.23 -10.06
CA ARG A 101 2.35 17.55 -9.19
C ARG A 101 2.49 16.58 -8.00
N PRO A 102 1.44 16.26 -7.22
CA PRO A 102 1.56 15.30 -6.14
C PRO A 102 1.86 13.89 -6.66
N VAL A 103 1.25 13.46 -7.77
CA VAL A 103 1.52 12.12 -8.35
C VAL A 103 2.95 12.02 -8.86
N ALA A 104 3.42 13.04 -9.57
CA ALA A 104 4.78 13.10 -10.10
C ALA A 104 5.83 13.08 -8.98
N LEU A 105 5.66 13.90 -7.94
CA LEU A 105 6.67 14.03 -6.87
C LEU A 105 6.58 12.94 -5.79
N LYS A 106 5.38 12.47 -5.45
CA LYS A 106 5.19 11.49 -4.37
C LYS A 106 5.18 10.04 -4.85
N VAL A 107 4.94 9.80 -6.14
CA VAL A 107 4.83 8.44 -6.70
C VAL A 107 5.88 8.22 -7.78
N ILE A 108 5.83 8.97 -8.88
CA ILE A 108 6.69 8.71 -10.06
C ILE A 108 8.16 8.94 -9.72
N PHE A 109 8.50 10.11 -9.16
CA PHE A 109 9.86 10.50 -8.83
C PHE A 109 10.56 9.51 -7.88
N PRO A 110 9.99 9.13 -6.71
CA PRO A 110 10.65 8.18 -5.83
C PRO A 110 10.77 6.78 -6.46
N ILE A 111 9.77 6.31 -7.20
CA ILE A 111 9.84 5.01 -7.89
C ILE A 111 10.98 5.04 -8.90
N VAL A 112 11.03 6.04 -9.77
CA VAL A 112 12.08 6.19 -10.78
C VAL A 112 13.45 6.33 -10.13
N LEU A 113 13.58 7.19 -9.10
CA LEU A 113 14.85 7.43 -8.42
C LEU A 113 15.40 6.15 -7.78
N ILE A 114 14.55 5.42 -7.06
CA ILE A 114 14.93 4.14 -6.43
C ILE A 114 15.28 3.12 -7.51
N SER A 115 14.45 2.98 -8.55
CA SER A 115 14.70 2.03 -9.63
C SER A 115 16.01 2.32 -10.36
N VAL A 116 16.27 3.58 -10.70
CA VAL A 116 17.51 4.01 -11.34
C VAL A 116 18.72 3.76 -10.44
N GLY A 117 18.62 4.14 -9.15
CA GLY A 117 19.68 3.86 -8.18
C GLY A 117 20.00 2.37 -8.06
N LEU A 118 18.97 1.52 -8.14
CA LEU A 118 19.11 0.08 -8.09
C LEU A 118 19.71 -0.46 -9.40
N VAL A 119 19.34 0.05 -10.58
CA VAL A 119 19.99 -0.32 -11.86
C VAL A 119 21.50 -0.01 -11.85
N PHE A 120 21.90 1.12 -11.25
CA PHE A 120 23.30 1.52 -11.16
C PHE A 120 24.08 0.89 -10.01
N MET A 121 23.41 0.17 -9.11
CA MET A 121 24.07 -0.41 -7.94
C MET A 121 25.10 -1.49 -8.30
N PRO A 122 24.84 -2.45 -9.22
CA PRO A 122 25.83 -3.46 -9.60
C PRO A 122 27.13 -2.88 -10.19
N PRO A 123 27.12 -1.98 -11.21
CA PRO A 123 28.36 -1.40 -11.72
C PRO A 123 29.05 -0.50 -10.69
N PHE A 124 28.31 0.11 -9.76
CA PHE A 124 28.89 0.89 -8.67
C PHE A 124 29.66 -0.01 -7.67
N VAL A 125 29.16 -1.21 -7.37
CA VAL A 125 29.87 -2.17 -6.51
C VAL A 125 31.17 -2.63 -7.17
N VAL A 126 31.15 -2.92 -8.47
CA VAL A 126 32.36 -3.31 -9.22
C VAL A 126 33.39 -2.17 -9.19
N LEU A 127 32.98 -0.96 -9.53
CA LEU A 127 33.86 0.22 -9.47
C LEU A 127 34.47 0.43 -8.08
N LEU A 128 33.69 0.22 -7.02
CA LEU A 128 34.16 0.36 -5.64
C LEU A 128 35.19 -0.72 -5.28
N MET A 129 35.02 -1.95 -5.77
CA MET A 129 35.99 -3.03 -5.58
C MET A 129 37.30 -2.73 -6.32
N ASP A 130 37.21 -2.31 -7.59
CA ASP A 130 38.39 -1.91 -8.39
C ASP A 130 39.18 -0.78 -7.71
N LEU A 131 38.49 0.19 -7.12
CA LEU A 131 39.11 1.30 -6.40
C LEU A 131 39.85 0.83 -5.13
N VAL A 132 39.30 -0.15 -4.41
CA VAL A 132 39.90 -0.71 -3.20
C VAL A 132 41.12 -1.57 -3.54
N GLU A 133 41.09 -2.29 -4.66
CA GLU A 133 42.21 -3.12 -5.13
C GLU A 133 43.38 -2.27 -5.65
N GLY A 134 43.10 -1.12 -6.26
CA GLY A 134 44.10 -0.17 -6.76
C GLY A 134 45.02 0.43 -5.68
N ASP A 135 44.65 0.38 -4.40
CA ASP A 135 45.42 0.95 -3.28
C ASP A 135 46.37 -0.07 -2.59
N GLY A 136 46.62 -1.23 -3.21
CA GLY A 136 47.77 -2.08 -2.88
C GLY A 136 47.50 -3.41 -2.19
N MET A 137 46.26 -3.90 -2.16
CA MET A 137 45.96 -5.30 -1.79
C MET A 137 45.93 -6.20 -3.03
N VAL A 138 47.05 -6.29 -3.75
CA VAL A 138 47.20 -7.27 -4.84
C VAL A 138 47.48 -8.63 -4.20
N ILE A 139 46.44 -9.44 -4.04
CA ILE A 139 46.60 -10.87 -3.81
C ILE A 139 46.99 -11.47 -5.17
N GLU A 140 48.21 -12.00 -5.31
CA GLU A 140 48.63 -12.70 -6.54
C GLU A 140 47.65 -13.87 -6.82
N GLY A 141 46.95 -13.80 -7.96
CA GLY A 141 45.86 -14.72 -8.33
C GLY A 141 44.44 -14.19 -8.03
N GLY A 142 44.30 -12.97 -7.52
CA GLY A 142 43.05 -12.38 -7.03
C GLY A 142 42.05 -11.92 -8.10
N GLU A 143 42.43 -11.69 -9.37
CA GLU A 143 41.51 -11.17 -10.40
C GLU A 143 40.33 -12.11 -10.69
N GLU A 144 40.56 -13.43 -10.71
CA GLU A 144 39.45 -14.40 -10.84
C GLU A 144 38.59 -14.44 -9.57
N TRP A 145 39.21 -14.30 -8.39
CA TRP A 145 38.50 -14.33 -7.12
C TRP A 145 37.69 -13.06 -6.87
N SER A 146 38.18 -11.88 -7.27
CA SER A 146 37.49 -10.61 -7.12
C SER A 146 36.27 -10.53 -8.03
N ASP A 147 36.39 -11.03 -9.26
CA ASP A 147 35.30 -11.06 -10.22
C ASP A 147 34.20 -12.07 -9.81
N LEU A 148 34.60 -13.23 -9.28
CA LEU A 148 33.67 -14.20 -8.67
C LEU A 148 33.00 -13.64 -7.40
N LEU A 149 33.75 -12.95 -6.54
CA LEU A 149 33.24 -12.31 -5.33
C LEU A 149 32.24 -11.19 -5.67
N ALA A 150 32.52 -10.35 -6.67
CA ALA A 150 31.62 -9.31 -7.12
C ALA A 150 30.30 -9.88 -7.67
N ARG A 151 30.37 -10.97 -8.46
CA ARG A 151 29.20 -11.67 -8.99
C ARG A 151 28.35 -12.34 -7.90
N LEU A 152 28.95 -12.76 -6.79
CA LEU A 152 28.24 -13.36 -5.65
C LEU A 152 27.71 -12.32 -4.67
N LEU A 153 28.45 -11.23 -4.44
CA LEU A 153 28.10 -10.16 -3.52
C LEU A 153 26.79 -9.46 -3.92
N VAL A 154 26.60 -9.16 -5.21
CA VAL A 154 25.40 -8.48 -5.70
C VAL A 154 24.10 -9.25 -5.36
N PRO A 155 23.93 -10.54 -5.70
CA PRO A 155 22.73 -11.29 -5.34
C PRO A 155 22.63 -11.56 -3.83
N VAL A 156 23.74 -11.71 -3.09
CA VAL A 156 23.71 -11.88 -1.62
C VAL A 156 23.21 -10.61 -0.93
N LEU A 157 23.74 -9.45 -1.29
CA LEU A 157 23.30 -8.16 -0.75
C LEU A 157 21.83 -7.89 -1.08
N MET A 158 21.41 -8.21 -2.31
CA MET A 158 20.02 -8.08 -2.71
C MET A 158 19.10 -9.05 -1.94
N GLY A 159 19.54 -10.29 -1.74
CA GLY A 159 18.82 -11.28 -0.91
C GLY A 159 18.66 -10.82 0.54
N LEU A 160 19.71 -10.26 1.14
CA LEU A 160 19.65 -9.68 2.49
C LEU A 160 18.70 -8.47 2.55
N PHE A 161 18.73 -7.61 1.55
CA PHE A 161 17.82 -6.46 1.45
C PHE A 161 16.34 -6.90 1.36
N VAL A 162 16.03 -7.87 0.49
CA VAL A 162 14.68 -8.42 0.35
C VAL A 162 14.23 -9.11 1.64
N LEU A 163 15.11 -9.87 2.28
CA LEU A 163 14.82 -10.53 3.56
C LEU A 163 14.52 -9.51 4.64
N TYR A 164 15.32 -8.46 4.76
CA TYR A 164 15.11 -7.36 5.70
C TYR A 164 13.75 -6.68 5.49
N GLU A 165 13.41 -6.31 4.24
CA GLU A 165 12.13 -5.69 3.93
C GLU A 165 10.94 -6.61 4.18
N THR A 166 11.09 -7.91 3.90
CA THR A 166 10.07 -8.93 4.17
C THR A 166 9.81 -9.04 5.68
N VAL A 167 10.87 -9.19 6.49
CA VAL A 167 10.75 -9.27 7.96
C VAL A 167 10.13 -7.98 8.51
N ARG A 168 10.55 -6.81 8.01
CA ARG A 168 9.99 -5.51 8.38
C ARG A 168 8.51 -5.39 8.01
N GLY A 169 8.12 -5.91 6.84
CA GLY A 169 6.73 -5.98 6.38
C GLY A 169 5.87 -6.85 7.28
N VAL A 170 6.32 -8.07 7.58
CA VAL A 170 5.62 -9.02 8.47
C VAL A 170 5.46 -8.43 9.87
N ARG A 171 6.50 -7.82 10.43
CA ARG A 171 6.41 -7.15 11.75
C ARG A 171 5.35 -6.04 11.77
N ARG A 172 5.27 -5.23 10.71
CA ARG A 172 4.25 -4.17 10.58
C ARG A 172 2.85 -4.76 10.45
N ALA A 173 2.69 -5.82 9.67
CA ALA A 173 1.40 -6.50 9.49
C ALA A 173 0.89 -7.08 10.82
N ILE A 174 1.75 -7.77 11.57
CA ILE A 174 1.41 -8.33 12.89
C ILE A 174 1.01 -7.22 13.86
N LYS A 175 1.80 -6.13 13.92
CA LYS A 175 1.49 -5.00 14.79
C LYS A 175 0.13 -4.39 14.45
N HIS A 176 -0.13 -4.15 13.17
CA HIS A 176 -1.41 -3.59 12.73
C HIS A 176 -2.59 -4.50 13.07
N TRP A 177 -2.44 -5.81 12.84
CA TRP A 177 -3.47 -6.79 13.19
C TRP A 177 -3.73 -6.83 14.70
N MET A 178 -2.67 -6.80 15.51
CA MET A 178 -2.79 -6.75 16.97
C MET A 178 -3.50 -5.47 17.45
N ASP A 179 -3.18 -4.31 16.85
CA ASP A 179 -3.84 -3.04 17.18
C ASP A 179 -5.35 -3.09 16.83
N GLN A 180 -5.72 -3.68 15.69
CA GLN A 180 -7.12 -3.86 15.31
C GLN A 180 -7.90 -4.73 16.31
N VAL A 181 -7.35 -5.88 16.68
CA VAL A 181 -7.97 -6.78 17.67
C VAL A 181 -8.17 -6.06 19.01
N ARG A 182 -7.17 -5.29 19.45
CA ARG A 182 -7.26 -4.52 20.70
C ARG A 182 -8.35 -3.45 20.64
N ASP A 183 -8.46 -2.73 19.53
CA ASP A 183 -9.46 -1.70 19.32
C ASP A 183 -10.89 -2.28 19.30
N GLU A 184 -11.08 -3.44 18.67
CA GLU A 184 -12.35 -4.17 18.68
C GLU A 184 -12.78 -4.55 20.10
N HIS A 185 -11.88 -5.14 20.89
CA HIS A 185 -12.14 -5.45 22.29
C HIS A 185 -12.47 -4.20 23.12
N TYR A 186 -11.76 -3.09 22.88
CA TYR A 186 -12.02 -1.83 23.57
C TYR A 186 -13.38 -1.21 23.19
N LEU A 187 -13.79 -1.34 21.92
CA LEU A 187 -15.10 -0.90 21.45
C LEU A 187 -16.23 -1.73 22.06
N VAL A 188 -16.07 -3.05 22.15
CA VAL A 188 -17.03 -3.93 22.82
C VAL A 188 -17.15 -3.56 24.30
N GLY A 189 -16.04 -3.35 25.00
CA GLY A 189 -16.04 -2.90 26.40
C GLY A 189 -16.75 -1.56 26.59
N ARG A 190 -16.57 -0.60 25.67
CA ARG A 190 -17.30 0.67 25.68
C ARG A 190 -18.79 0.51 25.41
N ARG A 191 -19.17 -0.34 24.45
CA ARG A 191 -20.58 -0.59 24.11
C ARG A 191 -21.32 -1.22 25.29
N LEU A 192 -20.70 -2.20 25.96
CA LEU A 192 -21.29 -2.82 27.15
C LEU A 192 -21.49 -1.81 28.29
N ARG A 193 -20.51 -0.92 28.53
CA ARG A 193 -20.66 0.13 29.54
C ARG A 193 -21.78 1.14 29.17
N ASN A 194 -21.86 1.55 27.91
CA ASN A 194 -22.92 2.44 27.44
C ASN A 194 -24.33 1.84 27.57
N LEU A 195 -24.46 0.51 27.59
CA LEU A 195 -25.75 -0.17 27.80
C LEU A 195 -26.10 -0.32 29.29
N GLY A 196 -25.09 -0.26 30.19
CA GLY A 196 -25.27 -0.38 31.64
C GLY A 196 -25.52 0.93 32.37
N ASP A 197 -25.12 2.07 31.79
CA ASP A 197 -25.47 3.39 32.31
C ASP A 197 -26.90 3.72 31.84
N PRO A 198 -27.90 3.83 32.73
CA PRO A 198 -29.24 4.23 32.32
C PRO A 198 -29.13 5.63 31.72
N VAL A 199 -29.47 5.78 30.44
CA VAL A 199 -29.64 7.10 29.84
C VAL A 199 -30.63 7.83 30.74
N PRO A 200 -30.27 8.98 31.35
CA PRO A 200 -31.25 9.82 32.00
C PRO A 200 -32.19 10.25 30.88
N ILE A 201 -33.33 9.57 30.79
CA ILE A 201 -34.43 9.99 29.93
C ILE A 201 -34.62 11.44 30.35
N PRO A 202 -34.45 12.43 29.45
CA PRO A 202 -34.81 13.79 29.81
C PRO A 202 -36.26 13.66 30.24
N VAL A 203 -36.50 13.81 31.55
CA VAL A 203 -37.84 13.88 32.09
C VAL A 203 -38.41 15.05 31.31
N VAL A 204 -39.21 14.74 30.29
CA VAL A 204 -40.00 15.73 29.58
C VAL A 204 -40.75 16.38 30.71
N ALA A 205 -40.34 17.60 31.07
CA ALA A 205 -40.99 18.35 32.12
C ALA A 205 -42.46 18.37 31.71
N GLY A 206 -43.26 17.56 32.39
CA GLY A 206 -44.69 17.52 32.18
C GLY A 206 -45.17 18.96 32.23
N PRO A 207 -46.08 19.38 31.34
CA PRO A 207 -46.45 20.77 31.18
C PRO A 207 -46.89 21.29 32.55
N ALA A 208 -46.13 22.24 33.08
CA ALA A 208 -46.54 22.98 34.25
C ALA A 208 -47.88 23.64 33.90
N THR A 209 -48.89 23.31 34.68
CA THR A 209 -50.10 24.12 34.85
C THR A 209 -51.07 24.11 33.66
N THR A 210 -51.75 22.99 33.46
CA THR A 210 -53.15 23.02 32.98
C THR A 210 -54.02 22.12 33.86
N ALA A 211 -53.77 22.12 35.17
CA ALA A 211 -54.71 21.63 36.19
C ALA A 211 -55.80 22.69 36.47
N GLN A 212 -56.43 23.21 35.41
CA GLN A 212 -57.61 24.08 35.55
C GLN A 212 -58.78 23.70 34.65
N ASN A 213 -58.64 22.71 33.76
CA ASN A 213 -59.79 22.21 33.01
C ASN A 213 -59.73 20.68 32.94
N LEU A 214 -60.88 20.06 33.20
CA LEU A 214 -61.17 18.63 33.10
C LEU A 214 -60.80 17.79 34.32
N ALA A 215 -61.56 18.04 35.39
CA ALA A 215 -62.15 16.93 36.12
C ALA A 215 -62.88 15.98 35.15
N LEU A 216 -62.92 14.68 35.53
CA LEU A 216 -63.66 13.54 34.94
C LEU A 216 -62.79 12.56 34.11
N GLU A 217 -62.17 11.58 34.77
CA GLU A 217 -62.39 10.13 34.55
C GLU A 217 -61.37 9.29 35.33
N PRO A 218 -61.77 8.30 36.16
CA PRO A 218 -60.89 7.28 36.68
C PRO A 218 -60.99 6.05 35.78
N GLU A 219 -60.05 5.84 34.86
CA GLU A 219 -59.93 4.56 34.16
C GLU A 219 -58.60 3.88 34.48
N ALA A 220 -58.73 2.62 34.87
CA ALA A 220 -57.72 1.79 35.50
C ALA A 220 -56.51 1.50 34.60
N VAL A 221 -55.31 1.55 35.17
CA VAL A 221 -54.14 0.90 34.58
C VAL A 221 -54.27 -0.60 34.85
N PRO A 222 -54.34 -1.48 33.84
CA PRO A 222 -54.30 -2.91 34.09
C PRO A 222 -52.86 -3.29 34.45
N LEU A 223 -52.66 -3.75 35.69
CA LEU A 223 -51.51 -4.55 36.09
C LEU A 223 -51.46 -5.77 35.16
N LEU A 224 -50.43 -5.83 34.31
CA LEU A 224 -50.11 -7.05 33.57
C LEU A 224 -49.79 -8.14 34.60
N ALA A 225 -50.64 -9.16 34.60
CA ALA A 225 -50.49 -10.35 35.40
C ALA A 225 -49.16 -11.02 35.11
N GLU A 226 -48.51 -11.46 36.19
CA GLU A 226 -47.39 -12.41 36.18
C GLU A 226 -47.83 -13.66 35.39
N GLU A 227 -47.23 -13.89 34.23
CA GLU A 227 -47.28 -15.17 33.52
C GLU A 227 -46.00 -15.92 33.87
N ASP A 228 -46.12 -16.79 34.88
CA ASP A 228 -45.17 -17.85 35.21
C ASP A 228 -45.10 -18.82 34.03
N ASP A 229 -43.97 -18.81 33.31
CA ASP A 229 -43.77 -19.69 32.16
C ASP A 229 -42.80 -20.82 32.53
N ASP A 230 -43.46 -21.93 32.85
CA ASP A 230 -43.03 -23.24 33.31
C ASP A 230 -42.40 -24.06 32.16
N TRP A 231 -41.16 -23.72 31.77
CA TRP A 231 -40.45 -24.36 30.65
C TRP A 231 -39.38 -25.39 31.05
N LEU A 232 -39.38 -25.91 32.28
CA LEU A 232 -38.35 -26.86 32.76
C LEU A 232 -38.81 -28.31 32.94
N ASP A 233 -39.91 -28.73 32.32
CA ASP A 233 -40.31 -30.15 32.27
C ASP A 233 -40.71 -30.59 30.85
N GLN A 234 -39.71 -30.74 29.97
CA GLN A 234 -39.78 -31.65 28.82
C GLN A 234 -38.41 -31.71 28.12
N VAL A 235 -37.62 -32.73 28.41
CA VAL A 235 -37.10 -33.74 27.46
C VAL A 235 -36.11 -34.62 28.23
N ASP A 236 -36.54 -35.86 28.47
CA ASP A 236 -35.71 -37.01 28.83
C ASP A 236 -34.63 -37.33 27.78
#